data_AF-A0A1S7QSR4-F1
#
_entry.id   AF-A0A1S7QSR4-F1
#
_cell.length_a   1.000
_cell.length_b   1.000
_cell.length_c   1.000
_cell.angle_alpha   90.00
_cell.angle_beta   90.00
_cell.angle_gamma   90.00
#
_symmetry.space_group_name_H-M   'P 1'
#
loop_
_entity.id
_entity.type
_entity.pdbx_description
1 polymer ?
#
loop_
_entity_poly.entity_id
_entity_poly.type
_entity_poly.pdbx_seq_one_letter_code
_entity_poly.pdbx_strand_id
1 'polypeptide(L)'
;MDINTQTLRSAYVGFNAAFQQGIGEATSMFGRIATTVPSTTATQEYGWLGNFPGFREWIGDRVVNGLAKHGYSLKNKDYENTIGVDRNDFNDDNLGIYAPMFRDFGQTAVTFPDTLIWPLLKAGWATECYDKQFFFDTDHPVLDANGNPISVANTDGGNGTPWFLLDTSRALKPLIYQERKKFTNLVRMDKEDDENVFTKKEFRYGLDGRCAVGFGFWQMAWGSKQVLDTAHYEAARTGLANMKGDYGRPLAIQPKLLVVPPSLEGAARRIVGNSLKDGGGTNEWFGTAEVLVVPWLA
;
A
#
# COMPACT_ATOMS: atom_id res chain seq x y z
N MET A 1 -11.21 41.07 12.84
CA MET A 1 -11.10 41.38 11.40
C MET A 1 -12.49 41.42 10.80
N ASP A 2 -12.77 42.34 9.87
CA ASP A 2 -14.04 42.35 9.14
C ASP A 2 -14.12 41.14 8.20
N ILE A 3 -15.17 40.34 8.31
CA ILE A 3 -15.40 39.23 7.39
C ILE A 3 -15.93 39.81 6.08
N ASN A 4 -15.23 39.51 4.99
CA ASN A 4 -15.63 39.85 3.64
C ASN A 4 -14.89 38.94 2.64
N THR A 5 -15.20 39.08 1.35
CA THR A 5 -14.59 38.25 0.29
C THR A 5 -13.06 38.30 0.26
N GLN A 6 -12.46 39.45 0.57
CA GLN A 6 -11.00 39.61 0.57
C GLN A 6 -10.36 38.91 1.78
N THR A 7 -10.91 39.07 2.98
CA THR A 7 -10.35 38.47 4.20
C THR A 7 -10.49 36.95 4.20
N LEU A 8 -11.63 36.42 3.73
CA LEU A 8 -11.84 34.99 3.49
C LEU A 8 -10.88 34.42 2.43
N ARG A 9 -10.56 35.21 1.40
CA ARG A 9 -9.56 34.82 0.39
C ARG A 9 -8.15 34.75 0.96
N SER A 10 -7.75 35.74 1.75
CA SER A 10 -6.44 35.76 2.41
C SER A 10 -6.28 34.58 3.38
N ALA A 11 -7.31 34.29 4.18
CA ALA A 11 -7.32 33.16 5.09
C ALA A 11 -7.11 31.82 4.35
N TYR A 12 -7.89 31.60 3.29
CA TYR A 12 -7.75 30.39 2.46
C TYR A 12 -6.35 30.27 1.85
N VAL A 13 -5.75 31.37 1.38
CA VAL A 13 -4.37 31.33 0.85
C VAL A 13 -3.39 30.86 1.93
N GLY A 14 -3.52 31.35 3.17
CA GLY A 14 -2.71 30.90 4.30
C GLY A 14 -2.92 29.43 4.65
N PHE A 15 -4.18 28.99 4.74
CA PHE A 15 -4.53 27.59 5.02
C PHE A 15 -4.04 26.65 3.92
N ASN A 16 -4.26 27.01 2.66
CA ASN A 16 -3.80 26.21 1.53
C ASN A 16 -2.26 26.18 1.45
N ALA A 17 -1.56 27.27 1.78
CA ALA A 17 -0.10 27.27 1.86
C ALA A 17 0.42 26.29 2.93
N ALA A 18 -0.17 26.30 4.14
CA ALA A 18 0.16 25.35 5.19
C ALA A 18 -0.15 23.90 4.77
N PHE A 19 -1.28 23.68 4.12
CA PHE A 19 -1.67 22.39 3.56
C PHE A 19 -0.68 21.87 2.51
N GLN A 20 -0.28 22.70 1.54
CA GLN A 20 0.72 22.33 0.53
C GLN A 20 2.09 22.07 1.15
N GLN A 21 2.47 22.81 2.21
CA GLN A 21 3.66 22.51 2.99
C GLN A 21 3.58 21.13 3.63
N GLY A 22 2.44 20.79 4.24
CA GLY A 22 2.17 19.46 4.79
C GLY A 22 2.33 18.34 3.77
N ILE A 23 1.80 18.52 2.57
CA ILE A 23 1.98 17.58 1.45
C ILE A 23 3.48 17.38 1.15
N GLY A 24 4.26 18.47 1.07
CA GLY A 24 5.67 18.42 0.72
C GLY A 24 6.58 17.76 1.77
N GLU A 25 6.13 17.68 3.02
CA GLU A 25 6.90 17.13 4.14
C GLU A 25 6.58 15.67 4.45
N ALA A 26 5.38 15.21 4.08
CA ALA A 26 4.99 13.85 4.35
C ALA A 26 5.76 12.83 3.51
N THR A 27 6.17 11.76 4.18
CA THR A 27 6.74 10.58 3.52
C THR A 27 5.76 9.43 3.66
N SER A 28 5.30 8.94 2.52
CA SER A 28 4.41 7.79 2.45
C SER A 28 5.20 6.52 2.12
N MET A 29 4.76 5.37 2.63
CA MET A 29 5.47 4.09 2.50
C MET A 29 4.78 3.10 1.57
N PHE A 30 3.49 3.26 1.24
CA PHE A 30 2.74 2.26 0.46
C PHE A 30 3.39 1.97 -0.89
N GLY A 31 3.98 3.00 -1.52
CA GLY A 31 4.69 2.88 -2.79
C GLY A 31 5.90 1.96 -2.72
N ARG A 32 6.37 1.54 -1.53
CA ARG A 32 7.40 0.51 -1.37
C ARG A 32 6.90 -0.87 -1.79
N ILE A 33 5.61 -1.17 -1.62
CA ILE A 33 5.02 -2.51 -1.82
C ILE A 33 3.84 -2.55 -2.79
N ALA A 34 3.34 -1.39 -3.19
CA ALA A 34 2.20 -1.28 -4.08
C ALA A 34 2.53 -0.52 -5.37
N THR A 35 1.96 -1.00 -6.48
CA THR A 35 1.99 -0.29 -7.75
C THR A 35 0.77 0.62 -7.86
N THR A 36 0.98 1.91 -8.12
CA THR A 36 -0.11 2.85 -8.40
C THR A 36 -0.63 2.63 -9.82
N VAL A 37 -1.92 2.33 -9.95
CA VAL A 37 -2.60 2.15 -11.24
C VAL A 37 -3.66 3.24 -11.38
N PRO A 38 -3.61 4.08 -12.44
CA PRO A 38 -4.65 5.08 -12.66
C PRO A 38 -5.97 4.39 -13.05
N SER A 39 -7.07 4.84 -12.46
CA SER A 39 -8.43 4.41 -12.80
C SER A 39 -9.18 5.54 -13.46
N THR A 40 -10.06 5.22 -14.41
CA THR A 40 -11.00 6.19 -15.01
C THR A 40 -12.47 5.79 -14.81
N THR A 41 -12.74 4.54 -14.46
CA THR A 41 -14.07 3.94 -14.29
C THR A 41 -14.43 3.74 -12.81
N ALA A 42 -15.68 3.34 -12.53
CA ALA A 42 -16.11 3.01 -11.16
C ALA A 42 -15.48 1.69 -10.65
N THR A 43 -15.30 0.72 -11.55
CA THR A 43 -14.66 -0.56 -11.30
C THR A 43 -13.64 -0.82 -12.40
N GLN A 44 -12.46 -1.30 -12.02
CA GLN A 44 -11.42 -1.73 -12.95
C GLN A 44 -11.25 -3.25 -12.83
N GLU A 45 -11.27 -3.92 -13.97
CA GLU A 45 -10.99 -5.36 -14.08
C GLU A 45 -9.49 -5.58 -14.30
N TYR A 46 -8.92 -6.52 -13.57
CA TYR A 46 -7.52 -6.95 -13.64
C TYR A 46 -7.43 -8.39 -14.16
N GLY A 47 -8.19 -8.73 -15.19
CA GLY A 47 -8.23 -10.08 -15.77
C GLY A 47 -6.93 -10.57 -16.42
N TRP A 48 -5.84 -9.81 -16.31
CA TRP A 48 -4.50 -10.24 -16.67
C TRP A 48 -3.71 -10.79 -15.47
N LEU A 49 -4.15 -10.54 -14.23
CA LEU A 49 -3.60 -11.20 -13.05
C LEU A 49 -3.81 -12.71 -13.17
N GLY A 50 -2.79 -13.50 -12.84
CA GLY A 50 -2.71 -14.93 -13.13
C GLY A 50 -1.89 -15.26 -14.39
N ASN A 51 -1.74 -14.32 -15.33
CA ASN A 51 -0.93 -14.55 -16.52
C ASN A 51 0.43 -13.85 -16.38
N PHE A 52 1.48 -14.64 -16.14
CA PHE A 52 2.85 -14.18 -16.37
C PHE A 52 3.24 -14.59 -17.81
N PRO A 53 3.16 -13.72 -18.83
CA PRO A 53 3.59 -14.09 -20.18
C PRO A 53 5.11 -14.31 -20.21
N GLY A 54 5.55 -15.34 -20.92
CA GLY A 54 6.97 -15.63 -21.13
C GLY A 54 7.27 -15.76 -22.61
N PHE A 55 8.54 -15.56 -22.97
CA PHE A 55 9.01 -15.88 -24.31
C PHE A 55 9.22 -17.39 -24.44
N ARG A 56 8.83 -17.94 -25.59
CA ARG A 56 9.15 -19.32 -26.00
C ARG A 56 9.96 -19.25 -27.29
N GLU A 57 10.74 -20.29 -27.56
CA GLU A 57 11.38 -20.45 -28.86
C GLU A 57 10.32 -20.49 -29.97
N TRP A 58 10.59 -19.80 -31.08
CA TRP A 58 9.64 -19.69 -32.18
C TRP A 58 9.66 -20.97 -33.01
N ILE A 59 8.79 -21.92 -32.65
CA ILE A 59 8.56 -23.16 -33.40
C ILE A 59 7.06 -23.25 -33.74
N GLY A 60 6.76 -23.29 -35.04
CA GLY A 60 5.40 -23.25 -35.59
C GLY A 60 4.75 -21.86 -35.57
N ASP A 61 3.43 -21.83 -35.69
CA ASP A 61 2.65 -20.58 -35.65
C ASP A 61 2.77 -19.87 -34.29
N ARG A 62 2.52 -18.56 -34.30
CA ARG A 62 2.53 -17.75 -33.06
C ARG A 62 1.45 -18.26 -32.11
N VAL A 63 1.88 -18.79 -30.97
CA VAL A 63 0.96 -19.11 -29.87
C VAL A 63 0.64 -17.81 -29.14
N VAL A 64 -0.64 -17.44 -29.16
CA VAL A 64 -1.15 -16.30 -28.40
C VAL A 64 -1.44 -16.80 -26.99
N ASN A 65 -0.72 -16.30 -26.00
CA ASN A 65 -1.07 -16.52 -24.60
C ASN A 65 -2.39 -15.79 -24.33
N GLY A 66 -3.50 -16.53 -24.35
CA GLY A 66 -4.80 -15.98 -23.98
C GLY A 66 -4.75 -15.51 -22.54
N LEU A 67 -5.17 -14.27 -22.28
CA LEU A 67 -5.39 -13.82 -20.91
C LEU A 67 -6.54 -14.65 -20.35
N ALA A 68 -6.26 -15.63 -19.50
CA ALA A 68 -7.28 -16.23 -18.66
C ALA A 68 -7.97 -15.09 -17.90
N LYS A 69 -9.22 -14.77 -18.25
CA LYS A 69 -9.97 -13.67 -17.62
C LYS A 69 -10.36 -14.08 -16.20
N HIS A 70 -9.46 -13.85 -15.25
CA HIS A 70 -9.84 -13.87 -13.84
C HIS A 70 -10.73 -12.63 -13.58
N GLY A 71 -11.92 -12.83 -12.99
CA GLY A 71 -12.86 -11.74 -12.68
C GLY A 71 -12.44 -10.90 -11.47
N TYR A 72 -11.14 -10.60 -11.33
CA TYR A 72 -10.64 -9.82 -10.22
C TYR A 72 -10.87 -8.34 -10.50
N SER A 73 -11.79 -7.74 -9.75
CA SER A 73 -12.23 -6.38 -9.95
C SER A 73 -12.03 -5.56 -8.68
N LEU A 74 -11.56 -4.32 -8.84
CA LEU A 74 -11.46 -3.36 -7.74
C LEU A 74 -12.44 -2.22 -7.99
N LYS A 75 -13.42 -2.11 -7.09
CA LYS A 75 -14.39 -1.02 -7.08
C LYS A 75 -13.84 0.17 -6.29
N ASN A 76 -13.75 1.32 -6.95
CA ASN A 76 -13.35 2.57 -6.33
C ASN A 76 -14.31 2.98 -5.22
N LYS A 77 -13.76 3.38 -4.08
CA LYS A 77 -14.47 3.96 -2.94
C LYS A 77 -14.12 5.44 -2.82
N ASP A 78 -15.12 6.20 -2.40
CA ASP A 78 -15.00 7.64 -2.14
C ASP A 78 -14.62 7.84 -0.68
N TYR A 79 -13.70 8.77 -0.44
CA TYR A 79 -13.19 9.14 0.88
C TYR A 79 -13.14 10.65 0.98
N GLU A 80 -13.44 11.19 2.16
CA GLU A 80 -13.40 12.62 2.42
C GLU A 80 -12.91 12.89 3.84
N ASN A 81 -12.44 14.12 4.04
CA ASN A 81 -12.23 14.70 5.35
C ASN A 81 -12.42 16.21 5.23
N THR A 82 -13.02 16.83 6.24
CA THR A 82 -13.40 18.24 6.23
C THR A 82 -13.04 18.89 7.57
N ILE A 83 -12.37 20.03 7.48
CA ILE A 83 -12.04 20.90 8.61
C ILE A 83 -13.06 22.04 8.69
N GLY A 84 -13.64 22.25 9.86
CA GLY A 84 -14.38 23.47 10.21
C GLY A 84 -13.48 24.48 10.92
N VAL A 85 -13.64 25.76 10.58
CA VAL A 85 -13.00 26.88 11.29
C VAL A 85 -14.11 27.79 11.81
N ASP A 86 -14.10 28.05 13.12
CA ASP A 86 -15.12 28.86 13.78
C ASP A 86 -15.11 30.30 13.24
N ARG A 87 -16.30 30.85 13.01
CA ARG A 87 -16.48 32.21 12.49
C ARG A 87 -15.91 33.26 13.44
N ASN A 88 -15.93 33.01 14.75
CA ASN A 88 -15.37 33.93 15.73
C ASN A 88 -13.85 34.04 15.61
N ASP A 89 -13.13 32.98 15.22
CA ASP A 89 -11.68 33.10 14.98
C ASP A 89 -11.36 34.00 13.79
N PHE A 90 -12.27 34.13 12.82
CA PHE A 90 -12.17 35.17 11.79
C PHE A 90 -12.43 36.57 12.36
N ASN A 91 -13.50 36.73 13.15
CA ASN A 91 -13.82 38.00 13.80
C ASN A 91 -12.68 38.48 14.72
N ASP A 92 -12.00 37.55 15.39
CA ASP A 92 -10.96 37.81 16.38
C ASP A 92 -9.53 37.85 15.78
N ASP A 93 -9.39 37.64 14.45
CA ASP A 93 -8.10 37.57 13.75
C ASP A 93 -7.14 36.49 14.33
N ASN A 94 -7.72 35.37 14.74
CA ASN A 94 -7.03 34.27 15.40
C ASN A 94 -6.68 33.12 14.43
N LEU A 95 -6.54 33.40 13.14
CA LEU A 95 -6.45 32.36 12.11
C LEU A 95 -5.07 31.66 12.06
N GLY A 96 -4.02 32.33 12.54
CA GLY A 96 -2.66 31.79 12.53
C GLY A 96 -2.50 30.50 13.31
N ILE A 97 -3.37 30.24 14.30
CA ILE A 97 -3.32 29.03 15.14
C ILE A 97 -3.66 27.75 14.36
N TYR A 98 -4.35 27.88 13.22
CA TYR A 98 -4.80 26.75 12.41
C TYR A 98 -3.74 26.24 11.44
N ALA A 99 -2.62 26.96 11.27
CA ALA A 99 -1.55 26.54 10.36
C ALA A 99 -1.01 25.12 10.64
N PRO A 100 -0.72 24.70 11.90
CA PRO A 100 -0.31 23.33 12.19
C PRO A 100 -1.36 22.29 11.80
N MET A 101 -2.64 22.59 11.97
CA MET A 101 -3.74 21.68 11.63
C MET A 101 -3.87 21.49 10.12
N PHE A 102 -3.80 22.55 9.32
CA PHE A 102 -3.80 22.42 7.86
C PHE A 102 -2.55 21.74 7.33
N ARG A 103 -1.40 21.95 7.98
CA ARG A 103 -0.15 21.23 7.67
C ARG A 103 -0.28 19.73 7.95
N ASP A 104 -0.80 19.35 9.11
CA ASP A 104 -1.10 17.94 9.42
C ASP A 104 -2.13 17.34 8.45
N PHE A 105 -3.12 18.14 8.02
CA PHE A 105 -4.10 17.71 7.04
C PHE A 105 -3.46 17.36 5.68
N GLY A 106 -2.48 18.17 5.25
CA GLY A 106 -1.66 17.88 4.08
C GLY A 106 -0.84 16.60 4.22
N GLN A 107 -0.28 16.35 5.41
CA GLN A 107 0.47 15.13 5.69
C GLN A 107 -0.43 13.89 5.69
N THR A 108 -1.61 14.00 6.28
CA THR A 108 -2.63 12.94 6.29
C THR A 108 -3.08 12.62 4.87
N ALA A 109 -3.27 13.60 4.01
CA ALA A 109 -3.64 13.38 2.62
C ALA A 109 -2.60 12.54 1.83
N VAL A 110 -1.31 12.74 2.12
CA VAL A 110 -0.21 11.97 1.50
C VAL A 110 -0.08 10.57 2.08
N THR A 111 -0.27 10.41 3.39
CA THR A 111 -0.14 9.12 4.08
C THR A 111 -1.44 8.31 4.09
N PHE A 112 -2.56 8.87 3.65
CA PHE A 112 -3.84 8.17 3.60
C PHE A 112 -3.77 6.80 2.88
N PRO A 113 -3.09 6.64 1.73
CA PRO A 113 -2.97 5.33 1.10
C PRO A 113 -2.24 4.28 1.96
N ASP A 114 -1.33 4.67 2.86
CA ASP A 114 -0.70 3.77 3.83
C ASP A 114 -1.74 3.14 4.76
N THR A 115 -2.75 3.92 5.16
CA THR A 115 -3.86 3.46 6.02
C THR A 115 -4.76 2.42 5.33
N LEU A 116 -4.63 2.25 4.01
CA LEU A 116 -5.36 1.23 3.25
C LEU A 116 -4.47 0.04 2.88
N ILE A 117 -3.24 0.30 2.43
CA ILE A 117 -2.34 -0.73 1.89
C ILE A 117 -1.76 -1.64 3.00
N TRP A 118 -1.32 -1.07 4.13
CA TRP A 118 -0.72 -1.89 5.20
C TRP A 118 -1.75 -2.77 5.93
N PRO A 119 -2.96 -2.28 6.25
CA PRO A 119 -4.01 -3.15 6.76
C PRO A 119 -4.43 -4.23 5.77
N LEU A 120 -4.46 -3.94 4.45
CA LEU A 120 -4.73 -4.95 3.44
C LEU A 120 -3.66 -6.06 3.45
N LEU A 121 -2.38 -5.70 3.51
CA LEU A 121 -1.30 -6.69 3.64
C LEU A 121 -1.49 -7.57 4.90
N LYS A 122 -1.79 -6.95 6.05
CA LYS A 122 -2.06 -7.69 7.32
C LYS A 122 -3.28 -8.61 7.20
N ALA A 123 -4.27 -8.23 6.40
CA ALA A 123 -5.49 -9.01 6.13
C ALA A 123 -5.31 -10.12 5.08
N GLY A 124 -4.10 -10.33 4.55
CA GLY A 124 -3.84 -11.28 3.46
C GLY A 124 -4.23 -12.74 3.76
N TRP A 125 -4.28 -13.16 5.03
CA TRP A 125 -4.77 -14.50 5.42
C TRP A 125 -6.30 -14.62 5.50
N ALA A 126 -7.04 -13.54 5.27
CA ALA A 126 -8.51 -13.49 5.41
C ALA A 126 -9.20 -12.81 4.22
N THR A 127 -8.42 -12.36 3.23
CA THR A 127 -8.93 -11.64 2.06
C THR A 127 -8.46 -12.35 0.80
N GLU A 128 -9.41 -12.77 -0.03
CA GLU A 128 -9.13 -13.46 -1.28
C GLU A 128 -8.38 -12.56 -2.28
N CYS A 129 -7.49 -13.16 -3.06
CA CYS A 129 -6.81 -12.53 -4.18
C CYS A 129 -7.40 -13.00 -5.53
N TYR A 130 -6.71 -12.73 -6.64
CA TYR A 130 -7.27 -12.93 -7.98
C TYR A 130 -7.56 -14.40 -8.34
N ASP A 131 -6.94 -15.36 -7.64
CA ASP A 131 -7.14 -16.80 -7.82
C ASP A 131 -8.21 -17.40 -6.88
N LYS A 132 -8.88 -16.55 -6.07
CA LYS A 132 -9.90 -16.93 -5.07
C LYS A 132 -9.35 -17.72 -3.87
N GLN A 133 -8.03 -17.77 -3.68
CA GLN A 133 -7.43 -18.15 -2.40
C GLN A 133 -7.10 -16.90 -1.60
N PHE A 134 -6.90 -17.05 -0.30
CA PHE A 134 -6.38 -15.93 0.51
C PHE A 134 -5.02 -15.51 -0.07
N PHE A 135 -4.65 -14.23 0.08
CA PHE A 135 -3.37 -13.77 -0.45
C PHE A 135 -2.16 -14.45 0.20
N PHE A 136 -2.29 -14.88 1.45
CA PHE A 136 -1.35 -15.76 2.12
C PHE A 136 -2.02 -17.10 2.42
N ASP A 137 -1.72 -18.10 1.60
CA ASP A 137 -2.37 -19.41 1.61
C ASP A 137 -1.36 -20.53 1.33
N THR A 138 -1.73 -21.74 1.72
CA THR A 138 -0.99 -22.97 1.39
C THR A 138 -1.41 -23.57 0.07
N ASP A 139 -2.54 -23.13 -0.49
CA ASP A 139 -3.25 -23.85 -1.54
C ASP A 139 -3.48 -23.05 -2.84
N HIS A 140 -2.52 -22.19 -3.23
CA HIS A 140 -2.63 -21.49 -4.50
C HIS A 140 -2.54 -22.46 -5.69
N PRO A 141 -3.55 -22.51 -6.59
CA PRO A 141 -3.55 -23.44 -7.71
C PRO A 141 -2.63 -22.95 -8.84
N VAL A 142 -1.71 -23.82 -9.28
CA VAL A 142 -0.86 -23.61 -10.46
C VAL A 142 -0.75 -24.90 -11.28
N LEU A 143 -0.26 -24.80 -12.51
CA LEU A 143 -0.01 -25.98 -13.35
C LEU A 143 1.45 -26.44 -13.27
N ASP A 144 1.67 -27.73 -13.03
CA ASP A 144 2.99 -28.36 -13.12
C ASP A 144 3.51 -28.40 -14.57
N ALA A 145 4.73 -28.92 -14.77
CA ALA A 145 5.37 -29.01 -16.09
C ALA A 145 4.57 -29.84 -17.12
N ASN A 146 3.69 -30.73 -16.67
CA ASN A 146 2.84 -31.58 -17.50
C ASN A 146 1.42 -30.99 -17.66
N GLY A 147 1.12 -29.84 -17.06
CA GLY A 147 -0.19 -29.21 -17.08
C GLY A 147 -1.16 -29.77 -16.02
N ASN A 148 -0.70 -30.54 -15.04
CA ASN A 148 -1.54 -31.01 -13.94
C ASN A 148 -1.63 -29.93 -12.83
N PRO A 149 -2.81 -29.69 -12.24
CA PRO A 149 -2.95 -28.79 -11.11
C PRO A 149 -2.15 -29.25 -9.89
N ILE A 150 -1.43 -28.32 -9.26
CA ILE A 150 -0.75 -28.48 -7.97
C ILE A 150 -1.02 -27.26 -7.07
N SER A 151 -0.93 -27.46 -5.76
CA SER A 151 -0.99 -26.37 -4.76
C SER A 151 0.41 -25.84 -4.46
N VAL A 152 0.53 -24.52 -4.31
CA VAL A 152 1.76 -23.83 -3.88
C VAL A 152 1.45 -22.90 -2.72
N ALA A 153 2.31 -22.95 -1.70
CA ALA A 153 2.20 -22.10 -0.52
C ALA A 153 3.07 -20.84 -0.62
N ASN A 154 2.58 -19.73 -0.07
CA ASN A 154 3.38 -18.52 0.18
C ASN A 154 3.33 -18.08 1.66
N THR A 155 3.07 -19.04 2.53
CA THR A 155 3.07 -18.87 3.99
C THR A 155 3.48 -20.18 4.67
N ASP A 156 4.09 -20.06 5.84
CA ASP A 156 4.36 -21.15 6.80
C ASP A 156 3.43 -21.09 8.01
N GLY A 157 2.37 -20.28 7.94
CA GLY A 157 1.35 -20.16 8.97
C GLY A 157 1.88 -19.51 10.26
N GLY A 158 1.49 -20.08 11.40
CA GLY A 158 1.76 -19.55 12.74
C GLY A 158 0.67 -18.62 13.26
N ASN A 159 0.80 -18.24 14.53
CA ASN A 159 -0.20 -17.43 15.26
C ASN A 159 0.40 -16.19 15.96
N GLY A 160 1.69 -15.90 15.74
CA GLY A 160 2.41 -14.77 16.30
C GLY A 160 2.22 -13.47 15.52
N THR A 161 3.05 -12.49 15.86
CA THR A 161 3.09 -11.19 15.18
C THR A 161 3.53 -11.37 13.72
N PRO A 162 2.75 -10.88 12.74
CA PRO A 162 3.05 -11.11 11.33
C PRO A 162 4.30 -10.33 10.87
N TRP A 163 5.04 -10.96 9.97
CA TRP A 163 6.12 -10.34 9.20
C TRP A 163 6.08 -10.83 7.74
N PHE A 164 6.65 -10.05 6.84
CA PHE A 164 6.52 -10.30 5.41
C PHE A 164 7.85 -10.16 4.69
N LEU A 165 8.14 -11.07 3.77
CA LEU A 165 9.29 -10.98 2.87
C LEU A 165 8.76 -10.80 1.44
N LEU A 166 9.18 -9.73 0.77
CA LEU A 166 8.59 -9.30 -0.49
C LEU A 166 9.65 -9.13 -1.58
N ASP A 167 9.27 -9.45 -2.83
CA ASP A 167 9.91 -8.94 -4.04
C ASP A 167 9.13 -7.73 -4.55
N THR A 168 9.79 -6.58 -4.55
CA THR A 168 9.25 -5.30 -5.01
C THR A 168 10.05 -4.73 -6.18
N SER A 169 10.90 -5.56 -6.81
CA SER A 169 11.80 -5.16 -7.91
C SER A 169 11.11 -5.09 -9.28
N ARG A 170 9.91 -5.65 -9.39
CA ARG A 170 9.13 -5.73 -10.63
C ARG A 170 8.22 -4.51 -10.81
N ALA A 171 7.80 -4.29 -12.06
CA ALA A 171 6.90 -3.18 -12.41
C ALA A 171 5.55 -3.28 -11.68
N LEU A 172 5.02 -4.50 -11.58
CA LEU A 172 3.92 -4.80 -10.65
C LEU A 172 4.49 -5.34 -9.35
N LYS A 173 4.13 -4.69 -8.24
CA LYS A 173 4.45 -5.10 -6.88
C LYS A 173 3.34 -6.00 -6.32
N PRO A 174 3.53 -6.62 -5.14
CA PRO A 174 2.55 -7.56 -4.60
C PRO A 174 1.18 -6.93 -4.26
N LEU A 175 1.09 -5.60 -4.17
CA LEU A 175 -0.15 -4.87 -3.93
C LEU A 175 -0.42 -3.83 -5.02
N ILE A 176 -1.68 -3.42 -5.13
CA ILE A 176 -2.15 -2.42 -6.09
C ILE A 176 -2.83 -1.28 -5.32
N TYR A 177 -2.43 -0.05 -5.62
CA TYR A 177 -3.15 1.15 -5.24
C TYR A 177 -3.83 1.73 -6.49
N GLN A 178 -5.13 1.56 -6.59
CA GLN A 178 -5.92 2.08 -7.70
C GLN A 178 -6.31 3.52 -7.41
N GLU A 179 -5.74 4.48 -8.15
CA GLU A 179 -5.96 5.91 -7.94
C GLU A 179 -6.95 6.46 -8.97
N ARG A 180 -8.11 6.97 -8.51
CA ARG A 180 -9.10 7.61 -9.37
C ARG A 180 -9.14 9.13 -9.22
N LYS A 181 -9.01 9.62 -7.98
CA LYS A 181 -8.92 11.04 -7.62
C LYS A 181 -7.99 11.20 -6.42
N LYS A 182 -6.98 12.06 -6.58
CA LYS A 182 -5.99 12.39 -5.54
C LYS A 182 -6.57 13.27 -4.44
N PHE A 183 -6.00 13.16 -3.25
CA PHE A 183 -6.35 13.94 -2.05
C PHE A 183 -5.59 15.28 -1.97
N THR A 184 -5.32 15.95 -3.10
CA THR A 184 -4.40 17.11 -3.14
C THR A 184 -5.08 18.45 -3.34
N ASN A 185 -6.40 18.48 -3.56
CA ASN A 185 -7.13 19.69 -3.91
C ASN A 185 -8.03 20.15 -2.76
N LEU A 186 -7.52 21.06 -1.93
CA LEU A 186 -8.28 21.67 -0.83
C LEU A 186 -9.43 22.52 -1.39
N VAL A 187 -10.65 22.16 -1.05
CA VAL A 187 -11.87 22.87 -1.45
C VAL A 187 -12.33 23.74 -0.29
N ARG A 188 -12.70 25.00 -0.56
CA ARG A 188 -13.27 25.92 0.43
C ARG A 188 -14.78 26.10 0.22
N MET A 189 -15.51 26.04 1.31
CA MET A 189 -16.93 26.40 1.45
C MET A 189 -17.03 27.41 2.58
N ASP A 190 -16.66 28.65 2.26
CA ASP A 190 -16.38 29.69 3.24
C ASP A 190 -17.08 31.02 2.96
N LYS A 191 -18.16 31.02 2.17
CA LYS A 191 -18.98 32.23 1.98
C LYS A 191 -19.80 32.50 3.24
N GLU A 192 -20.03 33.78 3.55
CA GLU A 192 -20.83 34.16 4.72
C GLU A 192 -22.30 33.72 4.65
N ASP A 193 -22.82 33.56 3.44
CA ASP A 193 -24.17 33.06 3.16
C ASP A 193 -24.22 31.53 2.99
N ASP A 194 -23.14 30.81 3.28
CA ASP A 194 -23.15 29.35 3.33
C ASP A 194 -24.02 28.85 4.49
N GLU A 195 -24.83 27.82 4.23
CA GLU A 195 -25.74 27.22 5.21
C GLU A 195 -25.02 26.83 6.51
N ASN A 196 -23.78 26.32 6.43
CA ASN A 196 -23.04 25.90 7.62
C ASN A 196 -22.52 27.09 8.44
N VAL A 197 -22.24 28.22 7.78
CA VAL A 197 -21.89 29.46 8.47
C VAL A 197 -23.12 30.02 9.17
N PHE A 198 -24.29 29.97 8.53
CA PHE A 198 -25.55 30.40 9.14
C PHE A 198 -25.96 29.53 10.33
N THR A 199 -25.93 28.21 10.16
CA THR A 199 -26.46 27.26 11.15
C THR A 199 -25.47 26.92 12.26
N LYS A 200 -24.17 26.84 11.94
CA LYS A 200 -23.14 26.38 12.88
C LYS A 200 -22.03 27.39 13.15
N LYS A 201 -22.02 28.54 12.46
CA LYS A 201 -20.95 29.53 12.55
C LYS A 201 -19.58 28.95 12.18
N GLU A 202 -19.52 28.11 11.16
CA GLU A 202 -18.28 27.43 10.74
C GLU A 202 -18.05 27.55 9.24
N PHE A 203 -16.86 28.01 8.86
CA PHE A 203 -16.34 27.95 7.50
C PHE A 203 -15.66 26.60 7.25
N ARG A 204 -15.88 25.97 6.10
CA ARG A 204 -15.42 24.59 5.85
C ARG A 204 -14.35 24.50 4.78
N TYR A 205 -13.37 23.62 5.00
CA TYR A 205 -12.30 23.32 4.08
C TYR A 205 -12.14 21.81 3.96
N GLY A 206 -12.47 21.27 2.79
CA GLY A 206 -12.61 19.83 2.56
C GLY A 206 -11.61 19.27 1.56
N LEU A 207 -11.30 18.00 1.73
CA LEU A 207 -10.65 17.16 0.73
C LEU A 207 -11.55 15.97 0.44
N ASP A 208 -11.63 15.61 -0.83
CA ASP A 208 -12.23 14.36 -1.25
C ASP A 208 -11.33 13.69 -2.28
N GLY A 209 -11.29 12.36 -2.22
CA GLY A 209 -10.52 11.53 -3.12
C GLY A 209 -11.20 10.20 -3.34
N ARG A 210 -10.69 9.46 -4.30
CA ARG A 210 -11.32 8.23 -4.76
C ARG A 210 -10.26 7.22 -5.16
N CYS A 211 -10.30 6.06 -4.54
CA CYS A 211 -9.32 5.02 -4.76
C CYS A 211 -9.84 3.63 -4.36
N ALA A 212 -9.04 2.61 -4.64
CA ALA A 212 -9.20 1.27 -4.10
C ALA A 212 -7.82 0.64 -3.86
N VAL A 213 -7.78 -0.40 -3.04
CA VAL A 213 -6.59 -1.22 -2.82
C VAL A 213 -6.91 -2.68 -3.11
N GLY A 214 -5.92 -3.41 -3.61
CA GLY A 214 -6.07 -4.83 -3.92
C GLY A 214 -4.74 -5.55 -3.96
N PHE A 215 -4.81 -6.87 -4.11
CA PHE A 215 -3.64 -7.72 -4.23
C PHE A 215 -3.19 -7.85 -5.69
N GLY A 216 -1.88 -7.87 -5.90
CA GLY A 216 -1.23 -8.26 -7.14
C GLY A 216 -0.85 -9.74 -7.10
N PHE A 217 0.39 -10.05 -7.49
CA PHE A 217 0.90 -11.43 -7.55
C PHE A 217 1.33 -11.94 -6.17
N TRP A 218 0.64 -12.98 -5.67
CA TRP A 218 0.96 -13.63 -4.40
C TRP A 218 2.34 -14.29 -4.41
N GLN A 219 2.84 -14.71 -5.59
CA GLN A 219 4.18 -15.31 -5.76
C GLN A 219 5.33 -14.36 -5.38
N MET A 220 5.04 -13.07 -5.22
CA MET A 220 6.03 -12.04 -4.85
C MET A 220 6.05 -11.73 -3.36
N ALA A 221 5.23 -12.40 -2.54
CA ALA A 221 5.08 -12.11 -1.13
C ALA A 221 5.04 -13.40 -0.30
N TRP A 222 5.89 -13.50 0.71
CA TRP A 222 5.79 -14.49 1.76
C TRP A 222 5.26 -13.82 3.02
N GLY A 223 4.16 -14.33 3.56
CA GLY A 223 3.63 -13.89 4.86
C GLY A 223 3.87 -14.96 5.90
N SER A 224 4.40 -14.59 7.06
CA SER A 224 4.58 -15.52 8.18
C SER A 224 4.07 -14.92 9.48
N LYS A 225 3.49 -15.78 10.32
CA LYS A 225 3.17 -15.52 11.73
C LYS A 225 3.96 -16.46 12.64
N GLN A 226 5.01 -17.09 12.13
CA GLN A 226 5.99 -17.78 12.96
C GLN A 226 6.90 -16.75 13.64
N VAL A 227 7.70 -17.21 14.61
CA VAL A 227 8.73 -16.38 15.22
C VAL A 227 9.70 -15.92 14.13
N LEU A 228 10.01 -14.62 14.08
CA LEU A 228 11.02 -14.09 13.17
C LEU A 228 12.41 -14.47 13.68
N ASP A 229 12.90 -15.61 13.20
CA ASP A 229 14.24 -16.14 13.44
C ASP A 229 14.91 -16.56 12.12
N THR A 230 16.16 -17.01 12.20
CA THR A 230 16.95 -17.41 11.03
C THR A 230 16.32 -18.57 10.24
N ALA A 231 15.72 -19.55 10.93
CA ALA A 231 15.16 -20.73 10.29
C ALA A 231 13.92 -20.38 9.46
N HIS A 232 13.00 -19.60 10.02
CA HIS A 232 11.79 -19.17 9.29
C HIS A 232 12.12 -18.13 8.21
N TYR A 233 13.10 -17.25 8.43
CA TYR A 233 13.60 -16.36 7.38
C TYR A 233 14.16 -17.14 6.17
N GLU A 234 14.98 -18.16 6.42
CA GLU A 234 15.53 -19.04 5.38
C GLU A 234 14.42 -19.79 4.63
N ALA A 235 13.42 -20.32 5.35
CA ALA A 235 12.26 -20.99 4.75
C ALA A 235 11.48 -20.04 3.82
N ALA A 236 11.18 -18.82 4.29
CA ALA A 236 10.51 -17.80 3.49
C ALA A 236 11.30 -17.41 2.23
N ARG A 237 12.61 -17.20 2.39
CA ARG A 237 13.50 -16.81 1.28
C ARG A 237 13.61 -17.92 0.24
N THR A 238 13.75 -19.16 0.69
CA THR A 238 13.81 -20.36 -0.17
C THR A 238 12.49 -20.60 -0.88
N GLY A 239 11.37 -20.44 -0.17
CA GLY A 239 10.02 -20.55 -0.74
C GLY A 239 9.82 -19.57 -1.88
N LEU A 240 10.13 -18.29 -1.67
CA LEU A 240 10.01 -17.26 -2.71
C LEU A 240 11.00 -17.47 -3.88
N ALA A 241 12.26 -17.76 -3.59
CA ALA A 241 13.27 -17.95 -4.63
C ALA A 241 12.94 -19.13 -5.57
N ASN A 242 12.21 -20.13 -5.07
CA ASN A 242 11.77 -21.30 -5.84
C ASN A 242 10.39 -21.14 -6.50
N MET A 243 9.74 -19.98 -6.37
CA MET A 243 8.44 -19.73 -6.99
C MET A 243 8.49 -19.92 -8.51
N LYS A 244 7.51 -20.68 -9.00
CA LYS A 244 7.28 -20.95 -10.42
C LYS A 244 5.87 -20.50 -10.78
N GLY A 245 5.72 -20.06 -12.02
CA GLY A 245 4.40 -19.93 -12.63
C GLY A 245 3.97 -21.26 -13.23
N ASP A 246 2.85 -21.23 -13.93
CA ASP A 246 2.35 -22.38 -14.68
C ASP A 246 3.40 -22.99 -15.61
N TYR A 247 3.26 -24.29 -15.82
CA TYR A 247 4.16 -25.11 -16.63
C TYR A 247 5.59 -25.13 -16.08
N GLY A 248 5.73 -24.93 -14.76
CA GLY A 248 6.99 -25.02 -14.04
C GLY A 248 8.00 -23.91 -14.37
N ARG A 249 7.55 -22.80 -14.99
CA ARG A 249 8.47 -21.72 -15.39
C ARG A 249 8.99 -20.96 -14.16
N PRO A 250 10.31 -20.89 -13.93
CA PRO A 250 10.88 -20.09 -12.84
C PRO A 250 10.48 -18.62 -12.97
N LEU A 251 10.03 -18.01 -11.88
CA LEU A 251 9.66 -16.60 -11.86
C LEU A 251 10.82 -15.68 -11.51
N ALA A 252 11.97 -16.21 -11.08
CA ALA A 252 13.15 -15.42 -10.71
C ALA A 252 12.82 -14.31 -9.69
N ILE A 253 12.02 -14.67 -8.68
CA ILE A 253 11.61 -13.77 -7.59
C ILE A 253 12.83 -13.43 -6.73
N GLN A 254 12.97 -12.15 -6.41
CA GLN A 254 14.08 -11.62 -5.61
C GLN A 254 13.55 -11.03 -4.30
N PRO A 255 13.41 -11.83 -3.23
CA PRO A 255 12.93 -11.36 -1.94
C PRO A 255 13.95 -10.42 -1.28
N LYS A 256 13.74 -9.11 -1.43
CA LYS A 256 14.70 -8.06 -1.05
C LYS A 256 14.16 -7.08 -0.01
N LEU A 257 12.89 -7.20 0.38
CA LEU A 257 12.27 -6.30 1.36
C LEU A 257 11.64 -7.13 2.49
N LEU A 258 12.21 -7.04 3.69
CA LEU A 258 11.67 -7.63 4.92
C LEU A 258 10.85 -6.56 5.65
N VAL A 259 9.53 -6.70 5.59
CA VAL A 259 8.57 -5.78 6.21
C VAL A 259 8.16 -6.31 7.58
N VAL A 260 8.29 -5.46 8.60
CA VAL A 260 7.99 -5.83 9.99
C VAL A 260 7.27 -4.71 10.75
N PRO A 261 6.43 -5.02 11.75
CA PRO A 261 5.98 -4.03 12.72
C PRO A 261 7.13 -3.60 13.66
N PRO A 262 7.00 -2.46 14.37
CA PRO A 262 8.02 -1.97 15.29
C PRO A 262 8.48 -3.00 16.34
N SER A 263 7.56 -3.85 16.81
CA SER A 263 7.87 -4.89 17.80
C SER A 263 8.86 -5.96 17.32
N LEU A 264 9.05 -6.10 16.00
CA LEU A 264 9.95 -7.08 15.38
C LEU A 264 11.21 -6.45 14.77
N GLU A 265 11.39 -5.12 14.86
CA GLU A 265 12.55 -4.42 14.28
C GLU A 265 13.88 -5.01 14.75
N GLY A 266 14.02 -5.25 16.07
CA GLY A 266 15.24 -5.81 16.64
C GLY A 266 15.57 -7.21 16.09
N ALA A 267 14.56 -8.06 15.91
CA ALA A 267 14.74 -9.39 15.34
C ALA A 267 15.14 -9.30 13.85
N ALA A 268 14.45 -8.46 13.06
CA ALA A 268 14.76 -8.25 11.66
C ALA A 268 16.19 -7.73 11.45
N ARG A 269 16.62 -6.73 12.24
CA ARG A 269 17.99 -6.18 12.16
C ARG A 269 19.05 -7.21 12.54
N ARG A 270 18.81 -8.07 13.53
CA ARG A 270 19.75 -9.16 13.86
C ARG A 270 19.89 -10.16 12.70
N ILE A 271 18.81 -10.48 12.00
CA ILE A 271 18.85 -11.45 10.90
C ILE A 271 19.53 -10.87 9.66
N VAL A 272 19.10 -9.71 9.14
CA VAL A 272 19.60 -9.21 7.84
C VAL A 272 20.43 -7.93 7.93
N GLY A 273 20.43 -7.24 9.08
CA GLY A 273 21.06 -5.94 9.26
C GLY A 273 22.43 -5.97 9.95
N ASN A 274 22.76 -7.02 10.71
CA ASN A 274 24.04 -7.16 11.39
C ASN A 274 25.00 -8.04 10.58
N SER A 275 26.26 -7.61 10.40
CA SER A 275 27.27 -8.39 9.66
C SER A 275 27.84 -9.57 10.44
N LEU A 276 27.67 -9.58 11.77
CA LEU A 276 28.11 -10.64 12.67
C LEU A 276 26.92 -11.24 13.41
N LYS A 277 26.97 -12.55 13.65
CA LYS A 277 26.07 -13.28 14.54
C LYS A 277 26.45 -13.05 16.00
N ASP A 278 25.52 -13.37 16.90
CA ASP A 278 25.84 -13.50 18.32
C ASP A 278 26.93 -14.57 18.51
N GLY A 279 28.04 -14.19 19.15
CA GLY A 279 29.23 -15.06 19.27
C GLY A 279 30.33 -14.83 18.23
N GLY A 280 30.18 -13.83 17.33
CA GLY A 280 31.29 -13.30 16.52
C GLY A 280 31.53 -13.97 15.16
N GLY A 281 30.70 -14.94 14.75
CA GLY A 281 30.74 -15.51 13.39
C GLY A 281 30.14 -14.58 12.34
N THR A 282 30.50 -14.74 11.07
CA THR A 282 29.88 -14.00 9.95
C THR A 282 28.40 -14.36 9.81
N ASN A 283 27.57 -13.36 9.56
CA ASN A 283 26.15 -13.56 9.25
C ASN A 283 25.93 -13.70 7.73
N GLU A 284 25.57 -14.89 7.27
CA GLU A 284 25.24 -15.19 5.87
C GLU A 284 24.03 -14.43 5.33
N TRP A 285 23.13 -13.98 6.21
CA TRP A 285 21.92 -13.25 5.83
C TRP A 285 22.11 -11.74 5.79
N PHE A 286 23.29 -11.25 6.20
CA PHE A 286 23.60 -9.82 6.17
C PHE A 286 23.42 -9.23 4.76
N GLY A 287 22.62 -8.18 4.66
CA GLY A 287 22.37 -7.46 3.40
C GLY A 287 21.49 -8.21 2.40
N THR A 288 20.91 -9.35 2.77
CA THR A 288 20.10 -10.16 1.83
C THR A 288 18.69 -9.58 1.61
N ALA A 289 18.20 -8.75 2.53
CA ALA A 289 16.99 -7.94 2.39
C ALA A 289 17.12 -6.62 3.17
N GLU A 290 16.45 -5.56 2.72
CA GLU A 290 16.25 -4.32 3.45
C GLU A 290 15.18 -4.52 4.53
N VAL A 291 15.42 -4.04 5.76
CA VAL A 291 14.40 -4.00 6.82
C VAL A 291 13.54 -2.76 6.66
N LEU A 292 12.24 -2.93 6.44
CA LEU A 292 11.24 -1.87 6.43
C LEU A 292 10.34 -1.99 7.66
N VAL A 293 10.50 -1.06 8.60
CA VAL A 293 9.68 -1.01 9.82
C VAL A 293 8.43 -0.19 9.53
N VAL A 294 7.25 -0.78 9.67
CA VAL A 294 5.97 -0.18 9.29
C VAL A 294 5.07 -0.03 10.53
N PRO A 295 4.83 1.20 11.01
CA PRO A 295 3.99 1.44 12.18
C PRO A 295 2.53 0.97 12.03
N TRP A 296 1.97 1.03 10.81
CA TRP A 296 0.59 0.57 10.52
C TRP A 296 0.38 -0.94 10.68
N LEU A 297 1.45 -1.72 10.91
CA LEU A 297 1.36 -3.15 11.19
C LEU A 297 1.28 -3.50 12.69
N ALA A 298 1.49 -2.52 13.57
CA ALA A 298 1.42 -2.70 15.02
C ALA A 298 0.06 -3.25 15.52
#